data_AF-X0YP68-F1
#
_entry.id   AF-X0YP68-F1
#
_cell.length_a   1.000
_cell.length_b   1.000
_cell.length_c   1.000
_cell.angle_alpha   90.00
_cell.angle_beta   90.00
_cell.angle_gamma   90.00
#
_symmetry.space_group_name_H-M   'P 1'
#
loop_
_entity.id
_entity.type
_entity.pdbx_description
1 polymer ?
#
loop_
_entity_poly.entity_id
_entity_poly.type
_entity_poly.pdbx_seq_one_letter_code
_entity_poly.pdbx_strand_id
1 'polypeptide(L)' 'MLLETKVLVDGLVFPESPRWHNGKLWFSDMHGHWVMTVDFNGNTVNIVE' A
#
# COMPACT_ATOMS: atom_id res chain seq x y z
N MET A 1 -13.28 -23.24 3.95
CA MET A 1 -12.12 -22.33 4.02
C MET A 1 -12.59 -21.02 4.59
N LEU A 2 -12.00 -20.58 5.70
CA LEU A 2 -12.22 -19.24 6.22
C LEU A 2 -11.22 -18.31 5.53
N LEU A 3 -11.69 -17.14 5.11
CA LEU A 3 -10.81 -16.08 4.63
C LEU A 3 -10.27 -15.34 5.85
N GLU A 4 -8.95 -15.29 5.98
CA GLU A 4 -8.26 -14.51 7.01
C GLU A 4 -7.56 -13.32 6.36
N THR A 5 -7.60 -12.17 7.05
CA THR A 5 -6.90 -10.97 6.62
C THR A 5 -5.52 -10.90 7.27
N LYS A 6 -4.54 -10.37 6.53
CA LYS A 6 -3.18 -10.08 7.02
C LYS A 6 -2.88 -8.61 6.79
N VAL A 7 -2.33 -7.94 7.80
CA VAL A 7 -1.80 -6.58 7.65
C VAL A 7 -0.49 -6.64 6.85
N LEU A 8 -0.41 -5.86 5.78
CA LEU A 8 0.80 -5.73 4.95
C LEU A 8 1.54 -4.41 5.19
N VAL A 9 0.80 -3.34 5.53
CA VAL A 9 1.31 -2.00 5.85
C VAL A 9 0.45 -1.42 6.96
N ASP A 10 1.07 -0.75 7.91
CA ASP A 10 0.42 0.04 8.96
C ASP A 10 1.05 1.45 9.02
N GLY A 11 0.58 2.29 9.95
CA GLY A 11 1.16 3.62 10.20
C GLY A 11 0.90 4.69 9.12
N LEU A 12 0.03 4.42 8.14
CA LEU A 12 -0.34 5.35 7.08
C LEU A 12 -1.23 6.49 7.63
N VAL A 13 -1.10 7.69 7.08
CA VAL A 13 -1.87 8.86 7.54
C VAL A 13 -3.27 8.86 6.92
N PHE A 14 -3.36 8.76 5.59
CA PHE A 14 -4.62 8.69 4.85
C PHE A 14 -4.45 7.95 3.50
N PRO A 15 -4.46 6.61 3.51
CA PRO A 15 -4.23 5.80 2.32
C PRO A 15 -5.47 5.69 1.43
N GLU A 16 -5.31 6.03 0.14
CA GLU A 16 -6.41 6.14 -0.81
C GLU A 16 -6.05 5.62 -2.21
N SER A 17 -7.08 5.44 -3.03
CA SER A 17 -6.96 5.07 -4.46
C SER A 17 -6.12 3.81 -4.76
N PRO A 18 -6.38 2.65 -4.11
CA PRO A 18 -5.62 1.42 -4.36
C PRO A 18 -5.74 0.95 -5.82
N ARG A 19 -4.62 0.60 -6.46
CA ARG A 19 -4.55 0.06 -7.83
C ARG A 19 -3.55 -1.08 -7.90
N TRP A 20 -3.94 -2.22 -8.45
CA TRP A 20 -3.02 -3.32 -8.70
C TRP A 20 -2.28 -3.12 -10.02
N HIS A 21 -0.94 -3.21 -9.98
CA HIS A 21 -0.10 -3.14 -11.17
C HIS A 21 1.26 -3.81 -10.93
N ASN A 22 1.69 -4.67 -11.87
CA ASN A 22 2.98 -5.37 -11.85
C ASN A 22 3.31 -6.10 -10.53
N GLY A 23 2.36 -6.86 -9.99
CA GLY A 23 2.59 -7.65 -8.76
C GLY A 23 2.64 -6.82 -7.48
N LYS A 24 2.26 -5.54 -7.54
CA LYS A 24 2.19 -4.65 -6.38
C LYS A 24 0.83 -3.94 -6.30
N LEU A 25 0.44 -3.62 -5.08
CA LEU A 25 -0.63 -2.67 -4.81
C LEU A 25 -0.04 -1.26 -4.71
N TRP A 26 -0.50 -0.37 -5.56
CA TRP A 26 -0.18 1.05 -5.56
C TRP A 26 -1.25 1.81 -4.80
N PHE A 27 -0.88 2.82 -4.03
CA PHE A 27 -1.80 3.69 -3.31
C PHE A 27 -1.15 5.04 -3.02
N SER A 28 -1.96 6.06 -2.73
CA SER A 28 -1.48 7.36 -2.26
C SER A 28 -1.72 7.48 -0.77
N ASP A 29 -0.71 7.81 0.02
CA ASP A 29 -0.93 8.36 1.37
C ASP A 29 -1.12 9.88 1.23
N MET A 30 -2.37 10.33 1.07
CA MET A 30 -2.66 11.70 0.66
C MET A 30 -2.26 12.75 1.69
N HIS A 31 -2.26 12.38 2.97
CA HIS A 31 -1.81 13.24 4.07
C HIS A 31 -0.39 12.92 4.53
N GLY A 32 0.14 11.74 4.18
CA GLY A 32 1.56 11.42 4.30
C GLY A 32 2.42 12.09 3.23
N HIS A 33 1.81 12.54 2.11
CA HIS A 33 2.48 13.10 0.94
C HIS A 33 3.38 12.09 0.21
N TRP A 34 2.88 10.87 0.01
CA TRP A 34 3.62 9.82 -0.72
C TRP A 34 2.72 9.06 -1.68
N VAL A 35 3.27 8.70 -2.84
CA VAL A 35 2.76 7.57 -3.64
C VAL A 35 3.57 6.34 -3.26
N MET A 36 2.91 5.29 -2.82
CA MET A 36 3.54 4.09 -2.29
C MET A 36 3.14 2.85 -3.08
N THR A 37 4.01 1.84 -3.05
CA THR A 37 3.70 0.48 -3.47
C THR A 37 3.88 -0.49 -2.32
N VAL A 38 3.13 -1.59 -2.31
CA VAL A 38 3.38 -2.74 -1.42
C VAL A 38 3.25 -4.06 -2.18
N ASP A 39 4.14 -5.01 -1.93
CA ASP A 39 4.05 -6.38 -2.45
C ASP A 39 3.31 -7.34 -1.48
N PHE A 40 3.14 -8.60 -1.87
CA PHE A 40 2.46 -9.60 -1.01
C PHE A 40 3.20 -9.93 0.29
N ASN A 41 4.49 -9.58 0.41
CA ASN A 41 5.29 -9.79 1.60
C ASN A 41 5.23 -8.59 2.57
N GLY A 42 4.64 -7.47 2.14
CA GLY A 42 4.59 -6.22 2.91
C GLY A 42 5.75 -5.26 2.62
N ASN A 43 6.56 -5.51 1.58
CA ASN A 43 7.67 -4.61 1.25
C ASN A 43 7.14 -3.34 0.58
N THR A 44 7.49 -2.17 1.10
CA THR A 44 7.04 -0.88 0.59
C THR A 44 8.13 -0.10 -0.15
N VAL A 45 7.70 0.75 -1.10
CA VAL A 45 8.57 1.74 -1.78
C VAL A 45 7.82 3.06 -1.92
N ASN A 46 8.46 4.17 -1.54
CA ASN A 46 7.99 5.52 -1.82
C ASN A 46 8.46 5.94 -3.22
N ILE A 47 7.53 6.31 -4.09
CA ILE A 47 7.80 6.55 -5.52
C ILE A 47 7.94 8.05 -5.82
N VAL A 48 7.23 8.94 -5.10
CA VAL A 48 7.21 10.40 -5.35
C VAL A 48 6.97 11.16 -4.04
N GLU A 49 7.66 12.31 -3.87
CA GLU A 49 7.38 13.38 -2.87
C GLU A 49 6.34 14.38 -3.39
#